data_AF-A0A6H9RJ16-F1
#
_entry.id   AF-A0A6H9RJ16-F1
#
_cell.length_a   1.000
_cell.length_b   1.000
_cell.length_c   1.000
_cell.angle_alpha   90.00
_cell.angle_beta   90.00
_cell.angle_gamma   90.00
#
_symmetry.space_group_name_H-M   'P 1'
#
loop_
_entity.id
_entity.type
_entity.pdbx_description
1 polymer ?
#
loop_
_entity_poly.entity_id
_entity_poly.type
_entity_poly.pdbx_seq_one_letter_code
_entity_poly.pdbx_strand_id
1 'polypeptide(L)'
;AVDLNGIGYAFLVSDDGKVLVHPDNTRVTKTLAQAFPEGPPSINSALNEVQENGRTRIVTFTPINGLPSLHWSIGLSVDKDKAYAALHEFRTSALVATLIAMLVTVGLLGLLINALMRPLRRMGSAMQSIADGEGDLTQRLHSLS
;
A
#
# COMPACT_ATOMS: atom_id res chain seq x y z
N ALA A 1 -17.31 3.55 28.33
CA ALA A 1 -16.84 3.44 26.94
C ALA A 1 -15.48 4.10 26.84
N VAL A 2 -14.64 3.67 25.91
CA VAL A 2 -13.29 4.25 25.71
C VAL A 2 -13.24 4.84 24.30
N ASP A 3 -12.81 6.10 24.18
CA ASP A 3 -12.49 6.72 22.89
C ASP A 3 -11.11 6.25 22.43
N LEU A 4 -11.00 5.86 21.17
CA LEU A 4 -9.74 5.38 20.59
C LEU A 4 -9.04 6.56 19.91
N ASN A 5 -8.70 7.60 20.67
CA ASN A 5 -7.93 8.74 20.16
C ASN A 5 -8.51 9.35 18.85
N GLY A 6 -9.84 9.45 18.78
CA GLY A 6 -10.56 9.98 17.61
C GLY A 6 -10.62 9.09 16.36
N ILE A 7 -10.01 7.90 16.33
CA ILE A 7 -10.16 6.95 15.20
C ILE A 7 -11.39 6.06 15.35
N GLY A 8 -11.90 5.89 16.56
CA GLY A 8 -13.03 5.01 16.85
C GLY A 8 -13.39 5.02 18.32
N TYR A 9 -14.23 4.07 18.74
CA TYR A 9 -14.64 3.91 20.12
C TYR A 9 -14.93 2.44 20.46
N ALA A 10 -14.81 2.11 21.74
CA ALA A 10 -15.21 0.82 22.30
C ALA A 10 -16.53 0.95 23.07
N PHE A 11 -17.40 -0.02 22.89
CA PHE A 11 -18.72 -0.13 23.53
C PHE A 11 -18.95 -1.56 24.01
N LEU A 12 -19.92 -1.76 24.91
CA LEU A 12 -20.28 -3.08 25.45
C LEU A 12 -21.65 -3.50 24.95
N VAL A 13 -21.77 -4.77 24.62
CA VAL A 13 -23.01 -5.41 24.19
C VAL A 13 -23.22 -6.72 24.94
N SER A 14 -24.46 -7.06 25.28
CA SER A 14 -24.83 -8.41 25.72
C SER A 14 -24.97 -9.37 24.54
N ASP A 15 -25.11 -10.66 24.83
CA ASP A 15 -25.31 -11.74 23.86
C ASP A 15 -26.58 -11.58 23.01
N ASP A 16 -27.63 -11.00 23.58
CA ASP A 16 -28.87 -10.66 22.89
C ASP A 16 -28.75 -9.40 21.99
N GLY A 17 -27.57 -8.78 21.90
CA GLY A 17 -27.34 -7.60 21.08
C GLY A 17 -27.85 -6.29 21.67
N LYS A 18 -28.08 -6.23 22.98
CA LYS A 18 -28.40 -4.98 23.67
C LYS A 18 -27.12 -4.21 24.03
N VAL A 19 -27.09 -2.93 23.69
CA VAL A 19 -25.97 -2.03 24.00
C VAL A 19 -26.02 -1.68 25.48
N LEU A 20 -25.00 -2.07 26.24
CA LEU A 20 -24.91 -1.87 27.68
C LEU A 20 -24.18 -0.57 28.03
N VAL A 21 -23.11 -0.26 27.28
CA VAL A 21 -22.29 0.95 27.49
C VAL A 21 -21.88 1.47 26.13
N HIS A 22 -22.06 2.76 25.88
CA HIS A 22 -21.72 3.41 24.61
C HIS A 22 -21.24 4.86 24.87
N PRO A 23 -20.33 5.44 24.05
CA PRO A 23 -19.93 6.84 24.22
C PRO A 23 -21.10 7.82 24.05
N ASP A 24 -21.99 7.53 23.11
CA ASP A 24 -23.28 8.20 22.95
C ASP A 24 -24.33 7.56 23.85
N ASN A 25 -24.75 8.29 24.89
CA ASN A 25 -25.74 7.84 25.87
C ASN A 25 -27.11 7.55 25.24
N THR A 26 -27.46 8.16 24.10
CA THR A 26 -28.74 7.91 23.41
C THR A 26 -28.83 6.51 22.82
N ARG A 27 -27.71 5.76 22.80
CA ARG A 27 -27.62 4.39 22.30
C ARG A 27 -27.53 3.34 23.40
N VAL A 28 -27.32 3.75 24.64
CA VAL A 28 -27.36 2.83 25.78
C VAL A 28 -28.77 2.27 25.88
N THR A 29 -28.89 0.98 26.17
CA THR A 29 -30.12 0.16 26.21
C THR A 29 -30.81 -0.12 24.86
N LYS A 30 -30.36 0.48 23.75
CA LYS A 30 -30.85 0.15 22.41
C LYS A 30 -30.31 -1.19 21.93
N THR A 31 -31.02 -1.85 21.02
CA THR A 31 -30.49 -3.03 20.32
C THR A 31 -29.50 -2.60 19.23
N LEU A 32 -28.62 -3.50 18.79
CA LEU A 32 -27.72 -3.25 17.66
C LEU A 32 -28.47 -2.83 16.40
N ALA A 33 -29.65 -3.38 16.14
CA ALA A 33 -30.49 -2.98 15.00
C ALA A 33 -31.01 -1.54 15.12
N GLN A 34 -31.29 -1.06 16.34
CA GLN A 34 -31.71 0.33 16.57
C GLN A 34 -30.52 1.30 16.57
N ALA A 35 -29.35 0.84 17.02
CA ALA A 35 -28.12 1.63 16.99
C ALA A 35 -27.58 1.77 15.56
N PHE A 36 -27.63 0.69 14.78
CA PHE A 36 -27.12 0.62 13.40
C PHE A 36 -28.26 0.25 12.43
N PRO A 37 -29.16 1.20 12.13
CA PRO A 37 -30.36 0.93 11.32
C PRO A 37 -30.04 0.56 9.86
N GLU A 38 -28.89 1.00 9.35
CA GLU A 38 -28.46 0.75 7.96
C GLU A 38 -27.74 -0.60 7.78
N GLY A 39 -27.66 -1.41 8.83
CA GLY A 39 -26.99 -2.70 8.79
C GLY A 39 -26.44 -3.08 10.16
N PRO A 40 -27.20 -3.81 10.99
CA PRO A 40 -26.71 -4.23 12.30
C PRO A 40 -25.50 -5.16 12.15
N PRO A 41 -24.40 -4.88 12.86
CA PRO A 41 -23.25 -5.77 12.82
C PRO A 41 -23.57 -7.07 13.57
N SER A 42 -23.04 -8.19 13.07
CA SER A 42 -23.17 -9.47 13.76
C SER A 42 -22.20 -9.54 14.93
N ILE A 43 -22.63 -10.11 16.06
CA ILE A 43 -21.79 -10.27 17.25
C ILE A 43 -20.83 -11.44 17.03
N ASN A 44 -19.72 -11.17 16.36
CA ASN A 44 -18.67 -12.13 16.08
C ASN A 44 -17.30 -11.42 15.99
N SER A 45 -16.24 -12.22 15.97
CA SER A 45 -14.87 -11.72 15.79
C SER A 45 -14.55 -11.30 14.35
N ALA A 46 -15.51 -11.39 13.42
CA ALA A 46 -15.29 -10.91 12.07
C ALA A 46 -15.34 -9.37 12.02
N LEU A 47 -14.76 -8.81 10.97
CA LEU A 47 -14.90 -7.40 10.65
C LEU A 47 -16.23 -7.20 9.93
N ASN A 48 -17.13 -6.46 10.54
CA ASN A 48 -18.43 -6.10 9.97
C ASN A 48 -18.33 -4.64 9.48
N GLU A 49 -18.67 -4.38 8.22
CA GLU A 49 -18.81 -3.01 7.73
C GLU A 49 -20.23 -2.52 7.95
N VAL A 50 -20.37 -1.37 8.59
CA VAL A 50 -21.66 -0.74 8.86
C VAL A 50 -21.63 0.71 8.42
N GLN A 51 -22.77 1.21 7.97
CA GLN A 51 -22.93 2.62 7.67
C GLN A 51 -23.44 3.36 8.90
N GLU A 52 -22.78 4.46 9.24
CA GLU A 52 -23.19 5.32 10.34
C GLU A 52 -22.92 6.79 9.99
N ASN A 53 -23.98 7.61 10.01
CA ASN A 53 -23.90 9.04 9.71
C ASN A 53 -23.20 9.32 8.36
N GLY A 54 -23.50 8.50 7.34
CA GLY A 54 -22.92 8.61 5.99
C GLY A 54 -21.45 8.18 5.86
N ARG A 55 -20.85 7.60 6.91
CA ARG A 55 -19.49 7.06 6.89
C ARG A 55 -19.49 5.54 7.09
N THR A 56 -18.57 4.87 6.40
CA THR A 56 -18.34 3.45 6.61
C THR A 56 -17.48 3.24 7.86
N ARG A 57 -17.98 2.43 8.76
CA ARG A 57 -17.29 2.03 9.99
C ARG A 57 -17.06 0.54 9.98
N ILE A 58 -15.95 0.13 10.56
CA ILE A 58 -15.62 -1.26 10.79
C ILE A 58 -15.95 -1.57 12.24
N VAL A 59 -16.78 -2.58 12.46
CA VAL A 59 -17.22 -3.05 13.78
C VAL A 59 -16.81 -4.51 13.98
N THR A 60 -16.21 -4.81 15.12
CA THR A 60 -15.87 -6.19 15.51
C THR A 60 -16.14 -6.40 16.98
N PHE A 61 -16.40 -7.66 17.36
CA PHE A 61 -16.72 -8.03 18.74
C PHE A 61 -15.73 -9.03 19.30
N THR A 62 -15.25 -8.74 20.50
CA THR A 62 -14.43 -9.65 21.29
C THR A 62 -15.19 -10.06 22.55
N PRO A 63 -15.46 -11.36 22.78
CA PRO A 63 -16.16 -11.81 23.97
C PRO A 63 -15.32 -11.56 25.23
N ILE A 64 -15.99 -11.19 26.32
CA ILE A 64 -15.37 -11.05 27.64
C ILE A 64 -15.44 -12.42 28.32
N ASN A 65 -14.28 -13.05 28.50
CA ASN A 65 -14.17 -14.29 29.25
C ASN A 65 -14.06 -13.99 30.76
N GLY A 66 -14.57 -14.90 31.60
CA GLY A 66 -14.41 -14.83 33.06
C GLY A 66 -15.57 -14.21 33.84
N LEU A 67 -16.70 -13.90 33.20
CA LEU A 67 -17.94 -13.52 33.86
C LEU A 67 -18.87 -14.74 34.01
N PRO A 68 -19.14 -15.24 35.23
CA PRO A 68 -20.07 -16.35 35.43
C PRO A 68 -21.49 -15.92 35.00
N SER A 69 -22.10 -16.68 34.09
CA SER A 69 -23.49 -16.49 33.64
C SER A 69 -23.78 -15.22 32.82
N LEU A 70 -22.77 -14.40 32.47
CA LEU A 70 -22.94 -13.22 31.62
C LEU A 70 -22.08 -13.33 30.37
N HIS A 71 -22.73 -13.36 29.22
CA HIS A 71 -22.10 -13.44 27.90
C HIS A 71 -22.01 -12.05 27.28
N TRP A 72 -21.05 -11.25 27.72
CA TRP A 72 -20.83 -9.90 27.21
C TRP A 72 -19.73 -9.86 26.17
N SER A 73 -19.83 -8.94 25.23
CA SER A 73 -18.81 -8.67 24.22
C SER A 73 -18.44 -7.20 24.19
N ILE A 74 -17.15 -6.94 23.98
CA ILE A 74 -16.63 -5.61 23.68
C ILE A 74 -16.75 -5.41 22.17
N GLY A 75 -17.58 -4.46 21.77
CA GLY A 75 -17.65 -3.96 20.40
C GLY A 75 -16.61 -2.86 20.19
N LEU A 76 -15.81 -2.99 19.13
CA LEU A 76 -14.90 -1.95 18.68
C LEU A 76 -15.44 -1.38 17.38
N SER A 77 -15.65 -0.06 17.31
CA SER A 77 -16.10 0.63 16.11
C SER A 77 -15.08 1.67 15.67
N VAL A 78 -14.52 1.49 14.47
CA VAL A 78 -13.47 2.37 13.92
C VAL A 78 -13.91 2.95 12.59
N ASP A 79 -13.60 4.22 12.35
CA ASP A 79 -13.81 4.86 11.05
C ASP A 79 -12.89 4.21 10.00
N LYS A 80 -13.47 3.70 8.90
CA LYS A 80 -12.73 2.95 7.87
C LYS A 80 -11.64 3.82 7.24
N ASP A 81 -11.95 5.07 6.90
CA ASP A 81 -11.01 5.97 6.24
C ASP A 81 -9.83 6.28 7.16
N LYS A 82 -10.09 6.48 8.45
CA LYS A 82 -9.02 6.71 9.43
C LYS A 82 -8.18 5.45 9.67
N ALA A 83 -8.79 4.26 9.73
CA ALA A 83 -8.08 3.01 9.89
C ALA A 83 -7.11 2.75 8.71
N TYR A 84 -7.52 3.12 7.50
CA TYR A 84 -6.74 2.93 6.28
C TYR A 84 -5.87 4.15 5.88
N ALA A 85 -5.98 5.29 6.56
CA ALA A 85 -5.24 6.51 6.22
C ALA A 85 -3.71 6.29 6.20
N ALA A 86 -3.18 5.60 7.22
CA ALA A 86 -1.75 5.28 7.29
C ALA A 86 -1.28 4.37 6.13
N LEU A 87 -2.15 3.48 5.66
CA LEU A 87 -1.88 2.61 4.51
C LEU A 87 -1.85 3.41 3.19
N HIS A 88 -2.66 4.47 3.08
CA HIS A 88 -2.67 5.32 1.90
C HIS A 88 -1.38 6.16 1.78
N GLU A 89 -0.88 6.72 2.88
CA GLU A 89 0.39 7.44 2.90
C GLU A 89 1.56 6.51 2.54
N PHE A 90 1.61 5.32 3.14
CA PHE A 90 2.61 4.32 2.82
C PHE A 90 2.59 3.93 1.34
N ARG A 91 1.40 3.70 0.76
CA ARG A 91 1.24 3.36 -0.66
C ARG A 91 1.79 4.46 -1.57
N THR A 92 1.53 5.72 -1.24
CA THR A 92 2.00 6.86 -2.04
C THR A 92 3.52 6.97 -1.99
N SER A 93 4.12 6.83 -0.81
CA SER A 93 5.57 6.79 -0.64
C SER A 93 6.22 5.64 -1.41
N ALA A 94 5.64 4.43 -1.32
CA ALA A 94 6.12 3.26 -2.05
C ALA A 94 6.07 3.46 -3.57
N LEU A 95 5.01 4.08 -4.11
CA LEU A 95 4.91 4.42 -5.53
C LEU A 95 6.02 5.40 -5.97
N VAL A 96 6.25 6.46 -5.19
CA VAL A 96 7.31 7.44 -5.49
C VAL A 96 8.69 6.79 -5.45
N ALA A 97 8.98 5.99 -4.43
CA ALA A 97 10.24 5.27 -4.31
C ALA A 97 10.46 4.30 -5.48
N THR A 98 9.41 3.58 -5.89
CA THR A 98 9.44 2.67 -7.04
C THR A 98 9.73 3.42 -8.34
N LEU A 99 9.09 4.57 -8.55
CA LEU A 99 9.31 5.41 -9.74
C LEU A 99 10.77 5.91 -9.80
N ILE A 100 11.31 6.36 -8.68
CA ILE A 100 12.71 6.81 -8.59
C ILE A 100 13.66 5.64 -8.89
N ALA A 101 13.44 4.49 -8.26
CA ALA A 101 14.27 3.30 -8.49
C ALA A 101 14.23 2.84 -9.95
N MET A 102 13.07 2.91 -10.61
CA MET A 102 12.91 2.58 -12.01
C MET A 102 13.71 3.53 -12.91
N LEU A 103 13.60 4.85 -12.69
CA LEU A 103 14.36 5.85 -13.46
C LEU A 103 15.87 5.69 -13.27
N VAL A 104 16.32 5.46 -12.03
CA VAL A 104 17.74 5.21 -11.73
C VAL A 104 18.24 3.96 -12.45
N THR A 105 17.45 2.88 -12.45
CA THR A 105 17.81 1.62 -13.12
C THR A 105 17.94 1.82 -14.63
N VAL A 106 16.95 2.46 -15.27
CA VAL A 106 17.01 2.78 -16.70
C VAL A 106 18.20 3.69 -17.03
N GLY A 107 18.47 4.69 -16.19
CA GLY A 107 19.62 5.58 -16.34
C GLY A 107 20.95 4.84 -16.25
N LEU A 108 21.13 3.98 -15.24
CA LEU A 108 22.32 3.17 -15.06
C LEU A 108 22.53 2.19 -16.23
N LEU A 109 21.48 1.51 -16.68
CA LEU A 109 21.55 0.63 -17.84
C LEU A 109 21.93 1.40 -19.11
N GLY A 110 21.34 2.58 -19.32
CA GLY A 110 21.69 3.46 -20.44
C GLY A 110 23.16 3.91 -20.43
N LEU A 111 23.68 4.26 -19.26
CA LEU A 111 25.10 4.59 -19.08
C LEU A 111 26.01 3.39 -19.34
N LEU A 112 25.65 2.23 -18.82
CA LEU A 112 26.42 0.99 -18.96
C LEU A 112 26.47 0.53 -20.42
N ILE A 113 25.33 0.53 -21.12
CA ILE A 113 25.25 0.21 -22.56
C ILE A 113 26.11 1.18 -23.38
N ASN A 114 26.03 2.49 -23.11
CA ASN A 114 26.85 3.50 -23.79
C ASN A 114 28.35 3.28 -23.55
N ALA A 115 28.76 2.94 -22.33
CA ALA A 115 30.15 2.64 -21.99
C ALA A 115 30.65 1.41 -22.76
N LEU A 116 29.84 0.35 -22.86
CA LEU A 116 30.19 -0.89 -23.54
C LEU A 116 30.21 -0.75 -25.08
N MET A 117 29.31 0.05 -25.65
CA MET A 117 29.24 0.29 -27.10
C MET A 117 30.33 1.23 -27.63
N ARG A 118 30.89 2.13 -26.79
CA ARG A 118 31.95 3.07 -27.19
C ARG A 118 33.14 2.40 -27.92
N PRO A 119 33.79 1.35 -27.39
CA PRO A 119 34.90 0.69 -28.08
C PRO A 119 34.45 -0.10 -29.32
N LEU A 120 33.27 -0.72 -29.32
CA LEU A 120 32.73 -1.41 -30.50
C LEU A 120 32.51 -0.45 -31.67
N ARG A 121 31.99 0.75 -31.40
CA ARG A 121 31.85 1.80 -32.42
C ARG A 121 33.20 2.25 -32.98
N ARG A 122 34.25 2.31 -32.16
CA ARG A 122 35.61 2.65 -32.61
C ARG A 122 36.24 1.58 -33.48
N MET A 123 36.04 0.30 -33.15
CA MET A 123 36.46 -0.81 -34.01
C MET A 123 35.66 -0.84 -35.32
N GLY A 124 34.34 -0.64 -35.24
CA GLY A 124 33.49 -0.54 -36.43
C GLY A 124 33.93 0.60 -37.36
N SER A 125 34.25 1.78 -36.82
CA SER A 125 34.78 2.88 -37.64
C SER A 125 36.15 2.54 -38.24
N ALA A 126 37.06 1.89 -37.49
CA ALA A 126 38.36 1.50 -38.02
C ALA A 126 38.24 0.45 -39.15
N MET A 127 37.33 -0.51 -39.01
CA MET A 127 37.06 -1.50 -40.04
C MET A 127 36.39 -0.87 -41.28
N GLN A 128 35.50 0.11 -41.06
CA GLN A 128 34.92 0.93 -42.12
C GLN A 128 35.99 1.76 -42.85
N SER A 129 36.97 2.34 -42.14
CA SER A 129 38.11 3.06 -42.76
C SER A 129 39.00 2.14 -43.60
N ILE A 130 39.20 0.88 -43.17
CA ILE A 130 39.95 -0.12 -43.94
C ILE A 130 39.15 -0.58 -45.18
N ALA A 131 37.82 -0.62 -45.08
CA ALA A 131 36.94 -0.99 -46.19
C ALA A 131 36.70 0.16 -47.20
N ASP A 132 36.66 1.42 -46.74
CA ASP A 132 36.40 2.62 -47.56
C ASP A 132 37.68 3.21 -48.21
N GLY A 133 38.87 2.72 -47.88
CA GLY A 133 40.05 2.86 -48.74
C GLY A 133 41.19 3.74 -48.20
N GLU A 134 42.08 3.10 -47.44
CA GLU A 134 43.54 3.22 -47.62
C GLU A 134 44.01 1.93 -48.29
N GLY A 135 44.03 1.77 -49.61
CA GLY A 135 43.98 2.82 -50.62
C GLY A 135 45.33 3.47 -50.89
N ASP A 136 46.46 2.98 -50.38
CA ASP A 136 47.75 3.25 -51.03
C ASP A 136 48.78 2.12 -50.87
N LEU A 137 48.90 1.33 -51.94
CA LEU A 137 49.92 0.30 -52.14
C LEU A 137 51.18 0.86 -52.85
N THR A 138 51.35 2.18 -53.00
CA THR A 138 52.50 2.77 -53.73
C THR A 138 53.79 2.90 -52.93
N GLN A 139 53.86 2.49 -51.66
CA GLN A 139 55.15 2.16 -51.05
C GLN A 139 55.66 0.77 -51.50
N ARG A 140 55.72 0.56 -52.83
CA ARG A 140 56.55 -0.50 -53.41
C ARG A 140 57.82 0.12 -53.99
N LEU A 141 58.90 -0.16 -53.28
CA LEU A 141 60.23 -0.45 -53.82
C LEU A 141 60.92 0.71 -54.55
N HIS A 142 61.55 1.60 -53.79
CA HIS A 142 62.83 2.16 -54.25
C HIS A 142 63.93 1.11 -53.95
N SER A 143 64.02 0.12 -54.82
CA SER A 143 65.26 -0.62 -55.07
C SER A 143 65.72 -0.26 -56.48
N LEU A 144 67.04 -0.15 -56.69
CA LEU A 144 67.79 0.33 -57.88
C LEU A 144 68.09 1.83 -57.74
N SER A 145 69.34 2.30 -57.71
CA SER A 145 70.65 1.78 -58.15
C SER A 145 71.79 2.41 -57.35
#